data_AF-A0A953KZE1-F1
#
_entry.id   AF-A0A953KZE1-F1
#
_cell.length_a   1.000
_cell.length_b   1.000
_cell.length_c   1.000
_cell.angle_alpha   90.00
_cell.angle_beta   90.00
_cell.angle_gamma   90.00
#
_symmetry.space_group_name_H-M   'P 1'
#
loop_
_entity.id
_entity.type
_entity.pdbx_description
1 polymer ?
#
loop_
_entity_poly.entity_id
_entity_poly.type
_entity_poly.pdbx_seq_one_letter_code
_entity_poly.pdbx_strand_id
1 'polypeptide(L)'
;MGPYSDRVLALREMLAGLGLVSEACFDRCADEARAAGWGTVWTRLRDAGYLDAAQTNTMELAAKGYLAIGVTRSILTEHGLPSEAAARAAPPNDDTETQAVPVNLAAAGQPVPPVNPTPTGAPLTPSSPWAQSPPKSGGSSGTSGKDETGGRTMAAALLGRRLGKYQIASQIGKGAVGAVFLAHHTVLNIPVAIKVLDPRMALNHPEVLQRFMHEAQMASRITHPNVIRVLDCDEIDGFYLFVMEYIDGITVGELISLNGTIAEGRALSIAQSVAEGLEAALEIGIIHRDIKPANILLTKTRQVKLADLGLAKRLDEDATNVSDTKPHTSLGTPLYFSPEQAMDASTVDHRTDIYSLGATLYHMLTGQTPFHGKNVREIVKKHHMDPVKPPMELVPAISKNTSDLVVQMLGKQPGDRPANYADLIKAIQACVVRCQRTAAAQRTPTAGKSMFSWLFLGKSR
;
A
#
# COMPACT_ATOMS: atom_id res chain seq x y z
N MET A 1 -13.08 -36.65 -16.40
CA MET A 1 -13.15 -35.43 -15.56
C MET A 1 -11.72 -35.02 -15.23
N GLY A 2 -11.33 -33.76 -15.48
CA GLY A 2 -9.93 -33.32 -15.37
C GLY A 2 -9.51 -32.94 -13.94
N PRO A 3 -8.20 -33.00 -13.63
CA PRO A 3 -7.67 -32.70 -12.30
C PRO A 3 -7.95 -31.24 -11.88
N TYR A 4 -7.94 -30.99 -10.57
CA TYR A 4 -7.98 -29.62 -10.03
C TYR A 4 -6.73 -28.83 -10.48
N SER A 5 -6.80 -27.51 -10.48
CA SER A 5 -5.61 -26.68 -10.73
C SER A 5 -4.64 -26.80 -9.54
N ASP A 6 -3.35 -26.59 -9.78
CA ASP A 6 -2.30 -26.67 -8.75
C ASP A 6 -2.60 -25.76 -7.54
N ARG A 7 -3.29 -24.63 -7.77
CA ARG A 7 -3.72 -23.71 -6.71
C ARG A 7 -4.81 -24.30 -5.81
N VAL A 8 -5.73 -25.07 -6.38
CA VAL A 8 -6.82 -25.73 -5.63
C VAL A 8 -6.26 -26.93 -4.86
N LEU A 9 -5.30 -27.66 -5.43
CA LEU A 9 -4.58 -28.73 -4.75
C LEU A 9 -3.73 -28.21 -3.57
N ALA A 10 -2.96 -27.14 -3.78
CA ALA A 10 -2.18 -26.52 -2.69
C ALA A 10 -3.08 -26.00 -1.54
N LEU A 11 -4.28 -25.53 -1.87
CA LEU A 11 -5.24 -25.04 -0.89
C LEU A 11 -5.93 -26.18 -0.13
N ARG A 12 -6.25 -27.29 -0.81
CA ARG A 12 -6.73 -28.55 -0.23
C ARG A 12 -5.71 -29.10 0.77
N GLU A 13 -4.45 -29.17 0.39
CA GLU A 13 -3.35 -29.63 1.25
C GLU A 13 -3.15 -28.69 2.45
N MET A 14 -3.26 -27.37 2.25
CA MET A 14 -3.17 -26.40 3.35
C MET A 14 -4.30 -26.59 4.36
N LEU A 15 -5.55 -26.71 3.91
CA LEU A 15 -6.72 -26.86 4.80
C LEU A 15 -6.70 -28.20 5.54
N ALA A 16 -6.29 -29.27 4.87
CA ALA A 16 -6.10 -30.58 5.47
C ALA A 16 -4.95 -30.57 6.48
N GLY A 17 -3.81 -29.95 6.13
CA GLY A 17 -2.65 -29.80 7.02
C GLY A 17 -2.89 -28.88 8.23
N LEU A 18 -3.91 -28.02 8.17
CA LEU A 18 -4.37 -27.22 9.30
C LEU A 18 -5.46 -27.92 10.13
N GLY A 19 -5.92 -29.11 9.72
CA GLY A 19 -7.00 -29.83 10.39
C GLY A 19 -8.37 -29.16 10.28
N LEU A 20 -8.53 -28.16 9.40
CA LEU A 20 -9.76 -27.38 9.25
C LEU A 20 -10.81 -28.14 8.45
N VAL A 21 -10.38 -28.84 7.40
CA VAL A 21 -11.27 -29.59 6.52
C VAL A 21 -10.52 -30.85 6.07
N SER A 22 -11.14 -32.03 6.21
CA SER A 22 -10.55 -33.26 5.66
C SER A 22 -10.52 -33.20 4.13
N GLU A 23 -9.51 -33.80 3.51
CA GLU A 23 -9.38 -33.85 2.04
C GLU A 23 -10.67 -34.36 1.36
N ALA A 24 -11.25 -35.45 1.86
CA ALA A 24 -12.48 -36.01 1.33
C ALA A 24 -13.70 -35.07 1.47
N CYS A 25 -13.70 -34.20 2.48
CA CYS A 25 -14.76 -33.19 2.66
C CYS A 25 -14.55 -32.00 1.73
N PHE A 26 -13.31 -31.54 1.58
CA PHE A 26 -12.96 -30.49 0.63
C PHE A 26 -13.32 -30.92 -0.79
N ASP A 27 -12.98 -32.16 -1.17
CA ASP A 27 -13.28 -32.71 -2.49
C ASP A 27 -14.79 -32.77 -2.76
N ARG A 28 -15.61 -33.18 -1.79
CA ARG A 28 -17.09 -33.15 -1.92
C ARG A 28 -17.62 -31.72 -2.12
N CYS A 29 -17.20 -30.77 -1.28
CA CYS A 29 -17.65 -29.38 -1.41
C CYS A 29 -17.15 -28.74 -2.72
N ALA A 30 -15.93 -29.06 -3.14
CA ALA A 30 -15.34 -28.61 -4.39
C ALA A 30 -16.06 -29.16 -5.63
N ASP A 31 -16.45 -30.43 -5.60
CA ASP A 31 -17.21 -31.06 -6.69
C ASP A 31 -18.63 -30.49 -6.80
N GLU A 32 -19.29 -30.22 -5.67
CA GLU A 32 -20.59 -29.52 -5.65
C GLU A 32 -20.47 -28.06 -6.13
N ALA A 33 -19.40 -27.36 -5.75
CA ALA A 33 -19.15 -25.98 -6.16
C ALA A 33 -18.73 -25.85 -7.64
N ARG A 34 -18.23 -26.92 -8.26
CA ARG A 34 -17.81 -26.93 -9.68
C ARG A 34 -18.96 -26.59 -10.63
N ALA A 35 -20.20 -26.89 -10.25
CA ALA A 35 -21.41 -26.56 -11.01
C ALA A 35 -21.98 -25.16 -10.69
N ALA A 36 -21.70 -24.62 -9.50
CA ALA A 36 -22.25 -23.34 -9.00
C ALA A 36 -21.24 -22.18 -9.01
N GLY A 37 -19.98 -22.44 -9.34
CA GLY A 37 -18.86 -21.51 -9.27
C GLY A 37 -18.04 -21.67 -7.99
N TRP A 38 -16.71 -21.65 -8.14
CA TRP A 38 -15.73 -21.87 -7.06
C TRP A 38 -15.85 -20.93 -5.86
N GLY A 39 -16.45 -19.73 -6.04
CA GLY A 39 -16.74 -18.82 -4.92
C GLY A 39 -17.72 -19.38 -3.89
N THR A 40 -18.52 -20.38 -4.26
CA THR A 40 -19.50 -21.01 -3.36
C THR A 40 -18.91 -22.07 -2.43
N VAL A 41 -17.68 -22.53 -2.68
CA VAL A 41 -17.02 -23.56 -1.86
C VAL A 41 -16.86 -23.09 -0.42
N TRP A 42 -16.55 -21.80 -0.21
CA TRP A 42 -16.33 -21.20 1.10
C TRP A 42 -17.61 -21.09 1.91
N THR A 43 -18.66 -20.60 1.26
CA THR A 43 -20.01 -20.53 1.84
C THR A 43 -20.49 -21.92 2.25
N ARG A 44 -20.23 -22.94 1.45
CA ARG A 44 -20.60 -24.33 1.77
C ARG A 44 -19.82 -24.91 2.94
N LEU A 45 -18.51 -24.67 3.00
CA LEU A 45 -17.68 -25.11 4.13
C LEU A 45 -18.11 -24.42 5.44
N ARG A 46 -18.53 -23.16 5.36
CA ARG A 46 -19.11 -22.43 6.48
C ARG A 46 -20.48 -22.97 6.90
N ASP A 47 -21.38 -23.16 5.93
CA ASP A 47 -22.73 -23.65 6.20
C ASP A 47 -22.72 -25.09 6.73
N ALA A 48 -21.68 -25.86 6.39
CA ALA A 48 -21.40 -27.19 6.96
C ALA A 48 -20.66 -27.15 8.32
N GLY A 49 -20.37 -25.95 8.86
CA GLY A 49 -19.82 -25.75 10.20
C GLY A 49 -18.31 -25.91 10.34
N TYR A 50 -17.56 -26.01 9.24
CA TYR A 50 -16.10 -26.21 9.26
C TYR A 50 -15.31 -24.91 9.32
N LEU A 51 -15.90 -23.81 8.84
CA LEU A 51 -15.30 -22.48 8.88
C LEU A 51 -16.26 -21.51 9.55
N ASP A 52 -15.73 -20.60 10.37
CA ASP A 52 -16.48 -19.44 10.82
C ASP A 52 -16.49 -18.32 9.76
N ALA A 53 -17.22 -17.22 10.03
CA ALA A 53 -17.33 -16.10 9.10
C ALA A 53 -15.99 -15.40 8.80
N ALA A 54 -15.08 -15.31 9.77
CA ALA A 54 -13.78 -14.68 9.60
C ALA A 54 -12.83 -15.57 8.78
N GLN A 55 -12.82 -16.87 9.07
CA GLN A 55 -12.07 -17.88 8.32
C GLN A 55 -12.55 -17.97 6.87
N THR A 56 -13.87 -17.93 6.66
CA THR A 56 -14.50 -17.93 5.33
C THR A 56 -14.04 -16.73 4.49
N ASN A 57 -14.10 -15.52 5.06
CA ASN A 57 -13.69 -14.30 4.36
C ASN A 57 -12.18 -14.30 4.05
N THR A 58 -11.36 -14.82 4.97
CA THR A 58 -9.91 -14.98 4.79
C THR A 58 -9.59 -15.95 3.65
N MET A 59 -10.31 -17.08 3.57
CA MET A 59 -10.16 -18.03 2.47
C MET A 59 -10.60 -17.44 1.13
N GLU A 60 -11.69 -16.66 1.13
CA GLU A 60 -12.19 -16.03 -0.09
C GLU A 60 -11.20 -15.00 -0.65
N LEU A 61 -10.56 -14.21 0.21
CA LEU A 61 -9.49 -13.28 -0.17
C LEU A 61 -8.26 -14.01 -0.70
N ALA A 62 -7.83 -15.10 -0.05
CA ALA A 62 -6.72 -15.92 -0.51
C ALA A 62 -7.00 -16.56 -1.89
N ALA A 63 -8.21 -17.10 -2.09
CA ALA A 63 -8.63 -17.70 -3.36
C ALA A 63 -8.70 -16.68 -4.51
N LYS A 64 -9.07 -15.43 -4.21
CA LYS A 64 -9.03 -14.31 -5.15
C LYS A 64 -7.61 -13.77 -5.41
N GLY A 65 -6.60 -14.33 -4.76
CA GLY A 65 -5.18 -13.96 -4.93
C GLY A 65 -4.75 -12.72 -4.15
N TYR A 66 -5.59 -12.24 -3.22
CA TYR A 66 -5.27 -11.08 -2.38
C TYR A 66 -4.44 -11.44 -1.14
N LEU A 67 -4.30 -12.73 -0.81
CA LEU A 67 -3.48 -13.22 0.30
C LEU A 67 -2.62 -14.41 -0.14
N ALA A 68 -1.35 -14.40 0.25
CA ALA A 68 -0.46 -15.54 0.07
C ALA A 68 -0.78 -16.64 1.10
N ILE A 69 -0.62 -17.90 0.70
CA ILE A 69 -0.90 -19.12 1.52
C ILE A 69 -0.24 -19.04 2.91
N GLY A 70 1.01 -18.57 3.01
CA GLY A 70 1.71 -18.40 4.29
C GLY A 70 1.09 -17.32 5.20
N VAL A 71 0.54 -16.26 4.60
CA VAL A 71 -0.16 -15.18 5.32
C VAL A 71 -1.50 -15.68 5.84
N THR A 72 -2.22 -16.46 5.02
CA THR A 72 -3.46 -17.13 5.39
C THR A 72 -3.29 -18.03 6.62
N ARG A 73 -2.22 -18.85 6.64
CA ARG A 73 -1.88 -19.69 7.80
C ARG A 73 -1.64 -18.85 9.07
N SER A 74 -0.89 -17.76 8.97
CA SER A 74 -0.58 -16.90 10.13
C SER A 74 -1.84 -16.26 10.72
N ILE A 75 -2.71 -15.72 9.87
CA ILE A 75 -3.97 -15.08 10.28
C ILE A 75 -4.89 -16.09 10.98
N LEU A 76 -5.06 -17.28 10.41
CA LEU A 76 -5.89 -18.32 11.02
C LEU A 76 -5.35 -18.81 12.38
N THR A 77 -4.03 -18.83 12.55
CA THR A 77 -3.39 -19.21 13.82
C THR A 77 -3.64 -18.15 14.89
N GLU A 78 -3.56 -16.87 14.54
CA GLU A 78 -3.88 -15.75 15.44
C GLU A 78 -5.36 -15.73 15.87
N HIS A 79 -6.26 -16.30 15.05
CA HIS A 79 -7.69 -16.42 15.35
C HIS A 79 -8.08 -17.71 16.11
N GLY A 80 -7.12 -18.47 16.65
CA GLY A 80 -7.40 -19.43 17.75
C GLY A 80 -7.30 -20.92 17.44
N LEU A 81 -6.41 -21.36 16.54
CA LEU A 81 -6.10 -22.80 16.39
C LEU A 81 -4.99 -23.23 17.37
N PRO A 82 -5.16 -24.36 18.11
CA PRO A 82 -4.08 -24.93 18.90
C PRO A 82 -3.00 -25.54 18.00
N SER A 83 -1.73 -25.25 18.31
CA SER A 83 -0.54 -25.56 17.51
C SER A 83 -0.19 -27.04 17.35
N GLU A 84 -0.93 -27.96 17.98
CA GLU A 84 -0.57 -29.39 18.02
C GLU A 84 -0.88 -30.16 16.72
N ALA A 85 -1.72 -29.63 15.83
CA ALA A 85 -1.96 -30.26 14.51
C ALA A 85 -0.76 -30.10 13.54
N ALA A 86 0.15 -29.17 13.80
CA ALA A 86 1.31 -28.90 12.94
C ALA A 86 2.46 -29.91 13.12
N ALA A 87 2.41 -30.78 14.14
CA ALA A 87 3.51 -31.70 14.46
C ALA A 87 3.48 -33.04 13.71
N ARG A 88 2.47 -33.32 12.86
CA ARG A 88 2.28 -34.65 12.25
C ARG A 88 2.42 -34.73 10.72
N ALA A 89 2.87 -33.67 10.07
CA ALA A 89 3.18 -33.69 8.63
C ALA A 89 4.61 -33.19 8.39
N ALA A 90 5.59 -34.07 8.59
CA ALA A 90 6.95 -33.90 8.09
C ALA A 90 7.20 -34.94 6.97
N PRO A 91 7.64 -34.55 5.77
CA PRO A 91 8.16 -35.49 4.78
C PRO A 91 9.53 -36.05 5.23
N PRO A 92 9.96 -37.22 4.73
CA PRO A 92 11.19 -37.86 5.17
C PRO A 92 12.42 -37.02 4.76
N ASN A 93 13.36 -36.87 5.71
CA ASN A 93 14.68 -36.28 5.48
C ASN A 93 15.46 -37.11 4.46
N ASP A 94 16.08 -36.43 3.48
CA ASP A 94 17.20 -36.96 2.72
C ASP A 94 18.44 -36.19 3.16
N ASP A 95 19.33 -36.90 3.85
CA ASP A 95 20.58 -36.39 4.40
C ASP A 95 21.65 -36.36 3.31
N THR A 96 22.11 -35.16 2.92
CA THR A 96 23.48 -35.01 2.43
C THR A 96 24.11 -33.76 3.03
N GLU A 97 25.07 -34.02 3.91
CA GLU A 97 26.02 -33.07 4.50
C GLU A 97 26.72 -32.21 3.45
N THR A 98 26.90 -30.93 3.73
CA THR A 98 28.13 -30.24 3.32
C THR A 98 28.53 -29.22 4.37
N GLN A 99 29.77 -29.39 4.83
CA GLN A 99 30.38 -28.80 6.02
C GLN A 99 30.50 -27.27 5.95
N ALA A 100 30.19 -26.62 7.07
CA ALA A 100 30.47 -25.22 7.33
C ALA A 100 31.96 -25.02 7.65
N VAL A 101 32.58 -24.03 6.99
CA VAL A 101 33.90 -23.48 7.35
C VAL A 101 33.67 -22.25 8.25
N PRO A 102 34.32 -22.12 9.42
CA PRO A 102 34.11 -20.96 10.29
C PRO A 102 35.00 -19.80 9.81
N VAL A 103 34.42 -18.61 9.62
CA VAL A 103 35.20 -17.37 9.41
C VAL A 103 35.23 -16.58 10.71
N ASN A 104 36.44 -16.33 11.16
CA ASN A 104 36.83 -15.74 12.43
C ASN A 104 36.61 -14.21 12.42
N LEU A 105 35.96 -13.68 13.45
CA LEU A 105 35.82 -12.24 13.72
C LEU A 105 37.00 -11.79 14.60
N ALA A 106 37.86 -10.88 14.12
CA ALA A 106 38.57 -9.91 14.98
C ALA A 106 39.38 -8.86 14.20
N ALA A 107 39.40 -7.65 14.78
CA ALA A 107 40.29 -6.50 14.62
C ALA A 107 40.14 -5.66 13.34
N ALA A 108 39.75 -4.38 13.32
CA ALA A 108 39.99 -3.17 14.14
C ALA A 108 40.74 -2.11 13.31
N GLY A 109 40.03 -1.01 12.99
CA GLY A 109 40.51 0.38 12.98
C GLY A 109 41.52 0.83 11.93
N GLN A 110 41.14 1.83 11.11
CA GLN A 110 41.75 3.19 11.08
C GLN A 110 40.86 4.17 10.27
N PRO A 111 40.86 5.48 10.61
CA PRO A 111 39.99 6.49 10.00
C PRO A 111 40.62 7.19 8.78
N VAL A 112 39.80 7.58 7.80
CA VAL A 112 40.20 8.33 6.60
C VAL A 112 39.88 9.82 6.79
N PRO A 113 40.79 10.77 6.47
CA PRO A 113 40.59 12.21 6.75
C PRO A 113 39.70 12.91 5.69
N PRO A 114 39.16 14.11 6.00
CA PRO A 114 38.20 14.81 5.15
C PRO A 114 38.91 15.67 4.09
N VAL A 115 38.32 15.77 2.91
CA VAL A 115 38.72 16.73 1.87
C VAL A 115 37.54 17.67 1.61
N ASN A 116 37.75 18.97 1.82
CA ASN A 116 36.81 20.04 1.49
C ASN A 116 37.32 20.84 0.27
N PRO A 117 36.42 21.58 -0.43
CA PRO A 117 36.51 21.86 -1.86
C PRO A 117 37.02 23.27 -2.19
N THR A 118 37.36 23.53 -3.45
CA THR A 118 37.30 24.88 -4.08
C THR A 118 37.39 24.77 -5.62
N PRO A 119 36.98 25.80 -6.39
CA PRO A 119 36.08 25.64 -7.54
C PRO A 119 36.69 26.11 -8.86
N THR A 120 36.23 25.61 -10.01
CA THR A 120 36.27 26.33 -11.30
C THR A 120 35.59 25.50 -12.41
N GLY A 121 34.71 26.14 -13.20
CA GLY A 121 34.24 25.57 -14.47
C GLY A 121 32.75 25.80 -14.75
N ALA A 122 32.45 26.65 -15.72
CA ALA A 122 31.13 27.11 -16.17
C ALA A 122 30.23 25.99 -16.77
N PRO A 123 28.92 26.25 -17.01
CA PRO A 123 27.90 25.21 -17.07
C PRO A 123 27.86 24.47 -18.40
N LEU A 124 27.93 23.14 -18.35
CA LEU A 124 27.54 22.25 -19.44
C LEU A 124 26.03 22.07 -19.42
N THR A 125 25.36 22.58 -20.44
CA THR A 125 23.97 22.24 -20.78
C THR A 125 23.88 20.74 -21.12
N PRO A 126 22.99 19.93 -20.50
CA PRO A 126 22.74 18.59 -21.00
C PRO A 126 21.82 18.69 -22.22
N SER A 127 22.39 18.46 -23.40
CA SER A 127 21.64 18.15 -24.62
C SER A 127 20.85 16.87 -24.40
N SER A 128 19.53 17.01 -24.33
CA SER A 128 18.59 15.91 -24.30
C SER A 128 18.65 15.11 -25.61
N PRO A 129 18.85 13.77 -25.58
CA PRO A 129 18.90 12.95 -26.79
C PRO A 129 17.52 12.70 -27.43
N TRP A 130 16.41 13.13 -26.81
CA TRP A 130 15.05 12.84 -27.29
C TRP A 130 14.46 13.91 -28.23
N ALA A 131 15.24 14.90 -28.68
CA ALA A 131 14.82 15.86 -29.69
C ALA A 131 15.17 15.40 -31.12
N GLN A 132 14.61 14.27 -31.58
CA GLN A 132 14.60 13.93 -33.01
C GLN A 132 13.23 13.38 -33.43
N SER A 133 12.65 14.01 -34.46
CA SER A 133 11.34 13.72 -35.05
C SER A 133 11.24 12.28 -35.58
N PRO A 134 10.02 11.71 -35.67
CA PRO A 134 9.84 10.32 -36.12
C PRO A 134 10.15 10.17 -37.61
N PRO A 135 10.61 8.97 -38.05
CA PRO A 135 10.95 8.74 -39.45
C PRO A 135 9.69 8.60 -40.33
N LYS A 136 9.80 9.09 -41.56
CA LYS A 136 8.84 8.84 -42.65
C LYS A 136 9.13 7.50 -43.32
N SER A 137 8.11 6.66 -43.47
CA SER A 137 8.00 5.62 -44.49
C SER A 137 6.53 5.56 -44.90
N GLY A 138 6.12 5.84 -46.14
CA GLY A 138 6.52 5.13 -47.36
C GLY A 138 5.49 4.00 -47.57
N GLY A 139 4.43 4.27 -48.32
CA GLY A 139 3.27 3.38 -48.44
C GLY A 139 3.42 2.22 -49.43
N SER A 140 2.62 1.17 -49.23
CA SER A 140 2.03 0.36 -50.31
C SER A 140 0.87 -0.49 -49.79
N SER A 141 -0.33 -0.20 -50.31
CA SER A 141 -1.43 -1.10 -50.71
C SER A 141 -1.70 -2.44 -49.98
N GLY A 142 -2.82 -2.46 -49.25
CA GLY A 142 -3.98 -3.32 -49.54
C GLY A 142 -3.88 -4.83 -49.34
N THR A 143 -4.50 -5.34 -48.27
CA THR A 143 -5.54 -6.39 -48.37
C THR A 143 -6.35 -6.44 -47.07
N SER A 144 -7.66 -6.33 -47.24
CA SER A 144 -8.70 -6.36 -46.21
C SER A 144 -8.81 -7.76 -45.60
N GLY A 145 -8.20 -7.95 -44.42
CA GLY A 145 -8.52 -9.02 -43.48
C GLY A 145 -9.23 -8.42 -42.28
N LYS A 146 -10.41 -8.93 -41.93
CA LYS A 146 -11.19 -8.49 -40.77
C LYS A 146 -10.37 -8.70 -39.50
N ASP A 147 -10.01 -7.61 -38.82
CA ASP A 147 -9.36 -7.65 -37.51
C ASP A 147 -10.35 -8.16 -36.45
N GLU A 148 -10.28 -9.46 -36.18
CA GLU A 148 -10.86 -10.13 -35.01
C GLU A 148 -9.90 -10.10 -33.80
N THR A 149 -9.22 -8.98 -33.53
CA THR A 149 -8.48 -8.80 -32.26
C THR A 149 -9.34 -8.06 -31.24
N GLY A 150 -10.27 -8.81 -30.64
CA GLY A 150 -10.93 -8.41 -29.40
C GLY A 150 -9.89 -8.07 -28.32
N GLY A 151 -10.06 -6.92 -27.67
CA GLY A 151 -9.10 -6.27 -26.79
C GLY A 151 -8.49 -7.18 -25.72
N ARG A 152 -7.26 -7.62 -25.95
CA ARG A 152 -6.44 -8.22 -24.89
C ARG A 152 -6.09 -7.15 -23.87
N THR A 153 -6.33 -7.42 -22.59
CA THR A 153 -5.94 -6.53 -21.51
C THR A 153 -4.41 -6.44 -21.43
N MET A 154 -3.86 -5.30 -20.97
CA MET A 154 -2.40 -5.15 -20.81
C MET A 154 -1.81 -6.24 -19.90
N ALA A 155 -2.57 -6.71 -18.92
CA ALA A 155 -2.23 -7.87 -18.11
C ALA A 155 -2.00 -9.12 -18.97
N ALA A 156 -2.96 -9.46 -19.84
CA ALA A 156 -2.86 -10.63 -20.71
C ALA A 156 -1.69 -10.53 -21.71
N ALA A 157 -1.28 -9.31 -22.09
CA ALA A 157 -0.16 -9.09 -23.00
C ALA A 157 1.22 -9.22 -22.33
N LEU A 158 1.32 -8.97 -21.03
CA LEU A 158 2.61 -8.87 -20.32
C LEU A 158 2.87 -9.99 -19.32
N LEU A 159 1.85 -10.66 -18.79
CA LEU A 159 2.05 -11.75 -17.83
C LEU A 159 2.89 -12.89 -18.42
N GLY A 160 3.93 -13.30 -17.68
CA GLY A 160 4.87 -14.34 -18.12
C GLY A 160 5.86 -13.88 -19.19
N ARG A 161 5.73 -12.65 -19.72
CA ARG A 161 6.69 -12.09 -20.67
C ARG A 161 7.94 -11.59 -19.96
N ARG A 162 9.07 -11.66 -20.66
CA ARG A 162 10.31 -10.98 -20.28
C ARG A 162 10.40 -9.64 -21.01
N LEU A 163 10.56 -8.55 -20.26
CA LEU A 163 10.88 -7.21 -20.77
C LEU A 163 12.33 -6.90 -20.39
N GLY A 164 13.25 -7.07 -21.33
CA GLY A 164 14.69 -6.87 -21.09
C GLY A 164 15.21 -7.77 -19.95
N LYS A 165 15.64 -7.16 -18.85
CA LYS A 165 16.14 -7.87 -17.65
C LYS A 165 15.04 -8.27 -16.66
N TYR A 166 13.78 -7.99 -16.96
CA TYR A 166 12.65 -8.18 -16.04
C TYR A 166 11.70 -9.28 -16.50
N GLN A 167 11.54 -10.32 -15.68
CA GLN A 167 10.55 -11.37 -15.91
C GLN A 167 9.24 -10.99 -15.20
N ILE A 168 8.18 -10.69 -15.96
CA ILE A 168 6.88 -10.30 -15.39
C ILE A 168 6.19 -11.52 -14.77
N ALA A 169 5.81 -11.41 -13.50
CA ALA A 169 5.23 -12.50 -12.72
C ALA A 169 3.72 -12.32 -12.51
N SER A 170 3.28 -11.17 -12.01
CA SER A 170 1.87 -10.89 -11.76
C SER A 170 1.56 -9.39 -11.88
N GLN A 171 0.31 -9.05 -12.14
CA GLN A 171 -0.16 -7.67 -11.98
C GLN A 171 -0.51 -7.45 -10.51
N ILE A 172 0.02 -6.39 -9.91
CA ILE A 172 -0.21 -6.02 -8.51
C ILE A 172 -0.99 -4.72 -8.35
N GLY A 173 -1.17 -3.96 -9.42
CA GLY A 173 -1.98 -2.74 -9.40
C GLY A 173 -2.45 -2.29 -10.78
N LYS A 174 -3.49 -1.47 -10.80
CA LYS A 174 -3.98 -0.80 -12.01
C LYS A 174 -4.18 0.69 -11.68
N GLY A 175 -3.49 1.56 -12.41
CA GLY A 175 -3.63 3.00 -12.32
C GLY A 175 -4.46 3.58 -13.47
N ALA A 176 -4.63 4.89 -13.48
CA ALA A 176 -5.33 5.61 -14.55
C ALA A 176 -4.57 5.52 -15.89
N VAL A 177 -3.25 5.69 -15.84
CA VAL A 177 -2.38 5.76 -17.04
C VAL A 177 -1.72 4.42 -17.38
N GLY A 178 -1.85 3.39 -16.55
CA GLY A 178 -1.11 2.14 -16.73
C GLY A 178 -1.39 1.07 -15.68
N ALA A 179 -0.46 0.10 -15.58
CA ALA A 179 -0.56 -0.98 -14.60
C ALA A 179 0.78 -1.22 -13.90
N VAL A 180 0.71 -1.73 -12.68
CA VAL A 180 1.89 -2.09 -11.88
C VAL A 180 1.98 -3.61 -11.83
N PHE A 181 3.17 -4.13 -12.11
CA PHE A 181 3.47 -5.55 -12.13
C PHE A 181 4.55 -5.90 -11.11
N LEU A 182 4.41 -7.04 -10.43
CA LEU A 182 5.53 -7.72 -9.80
C LEU A 182 6.34 -8.39 -10.91
N ALA A 183 7.64 -8.15 -10.88
CA ALA A 183 8.59 -8.78 -11.78
C ALA A 183 9.83 -9.25 -11.02
N HIS A 184 10.59 -10.13 -11.65
CA HIS A 184 11.86 -10.60 -11.15
C HIS A 184 12.99 -10.02 -12.00
N HIS A 185 13.90 -9.28 -11.38
CA HIS A 185 15.10 -8.78 -12.06
C HIS A 185 16.09 -9.93 -12.25
N THR A 186 16.17 -10.47 -13.47
CA THR A 186 16.90 -11.71 -13.79
C THR A 186 18.41 -11.69 -13.53
N VAL A 187 19.07 -10.52 -13.66
CA VAL A 187 20.52 -10.40 -13.39
C VAL A 187 20.82 -10.27 -11.89
N LEU A 188 20.13 -9.36 -11.19
CA LEU A 188 20.30 -9.14 -9.75
C LEU A 188 19.62 -10.22 -8.89
N ASN A 189 18.75 -11.04 -9.48
CA ASN A 189 17.97 -12.08 -8.84
C ASN A 189 17.11 -11.57 -7.65
N ILE A 190 16.47 -10.41 -7.82
CA ILE A 190 15.62 -9.78 -6.79
C ILE A 190 14.22 -9.45 -7.33
N PRO A 191 13.17 -9.45 -6.49
CA PRO A 191 11.86 -8.95 -6.88
C PRO A 191 11.87 -7.42 -7.06
N VAL A 192 11.15 -6.93 -8.05
CA VAL A 192 10.94 -5.51 -8.34
C VAL A 192 9.49 -5.26 -8.73
N ALA A 193 9.00 -4.04 -8.50
CA ALA A 193 7.72 -3.61 -9.05
C ALA A 193 7.96 -2.74 -10.28
N ILE A 194 7.16 -2.92 -11.32
CA ILE A 194 7.30 -2.21 -12.60
C ILE A 194 5.97 -1.56 -12.95
N LYS A 195 5.95 -0.23 -13.02
CA LYS A 195 4.82 0.52 -13.56
C LYS A 195 5.02 0.63 -15.07
N VAL A 196 4.04 0.15 -15.82
CA VAL A 196 4.04 0.17 -17.30
C VAL A 196 2.93 1.10 -17.76
N LEU A 197 3.28 2.06 -18.60
CA LEU A 197 2.33 2.98 -19.23
C LEU A 197 1.47 2.22 -20.26
N ASP A 198 0.17 2.47 -20.29
CA ASP A 198 -0.70 1.89 -21.32
C ASP A 198 -0.27 2.43 -22.70
N PRO A 199 0.08 1.56 -23.67
CA PRO A 199 0.50 2.02 -25.00
C PRO A 199 -0.53 2.93 -25.69
N ARG A 200 -1.82 2.76 -25.39
CA ARG A 200 -2.88 3.64 -25.93
C ARG A 200 -2.81 5.05 -25.37
N MET A 201 -2.37 5.20 -24.11
CA MET A 201 -2.12 6.51 -23.51
C MET A 201 -0.89 7.16 -24.14
N ALA A 202 0.20 6.41 -24.31
CA ALA A 202 1.39 6.92 -24.96
C ALA A 202 1.12 7.40 -26.40
N LEU A 203 0.32 6.66 -27.17
CA LEU A 203 -0.01 6.99 -28.56
C LEU A 203 -0.99 8.17 -28.70
N ASN A 204 -2.04 8.20 -27.88
CA ASN A 204 -3.09 9.21 -28.00
C ASN A 204 -2.78 10.51 -27.26
N HIS A 205 -1.90 10.45 -26.26
CA HIS A 205 -1.58 11.54 -25.34
C HIS A 205 -0.06 11.63 -25.08
N PRO A 206 0.74 12.13 -26.05
CA PRO A 206 2.20 12.26 -25.90
C PRO A 206 2.62 13.05 -24.64
N GLU A 207 1.79 13.98 -24.19
CA GLU A 207 1.96 14.73 -22.94
C GLU A 207 1.94 13.83 -21.70
N VAL A 208 1.13 12.76 -21.70
CA VAL A 208 1.07 11.77 -20.61
C VAL A 208 2.38 11.00 -20.54
N LEU A 209 2.94 10.63 -21.69
CA LEU A 209 4.23 9.94 -21.76
C LEU A 209 5.37 10.82 -21.21
N GLN A 210 5.49 12.06 -21.68
CA GLN A 210 6.54 12.98 -21.22
C GLN A 210 6.50 13.15 -19.70
N ARG A 211 5.30 13.27 -19.13
CA ARG A 211 5.12 13.42 -17.69
C ARG A 211 5.35 12.12 -16.93
N PHE A 212 4.97 10.96 -17.47
CA PHE A 212 5.29 9.65 -16.89
C PHE A 212 6.80 9.45 -16.75
N MET A 213 7.57 9.80 -17.78
CA MET A 213 9.04 9.74 -17.72
C MET A 213 9.63 10.78 -16.76
N HIS A 214 9.07 11.99 -16.75
CA HIS A 214 9.49 13.03 -15.81
C HIS A 214 9.21 12.64 -14.34
N GLU A 215 8.10 11.97 -14.07
CA GLU A 215 7.76 11.43 -12.73
C GLU A 215 8.82 10.44 -12.27
N ALA A 216 9.16 9.46 -13.10
CA ALA A 216 10.19 8.48 -12.78
C ALA A 216 11.54 9.16 -12.48
N GLN A 217 11.94 10.14 -13.31
CA GLN A 217 13.18 10.88 -13.14
C GLN A 217 13.21 11.69 -11.85
N MET A 218 12.14 12.41 -11.53
CA MET A 218 12.04 13.20 -10.31
C MET A 218 12.00 12.32 -9.07
N ALA A 219 11.19 11.25 -9.09
CA ALA A 219 11.09 10.28 -8.00
C ALA A 219 12.42 9.54 -7.75
N SER A 220 13.22 9.28 -8.80
CA SER A 220 14.55 8.64 -8.66
C SER A 220 15.56 9.46 -7.84
N ARG A 221 15.32 10.77 -7.69
CA ARG A 221 16.19 11.67 -6.91
C ARG A 221 15.93 11.56 -5.41
N ILE A 222 14.81 10.96 -4.99
CA ILE A 222 14.48 10.80 -3.57
C ILE A 222 15.17 9.56 -3.04
N THR A 223 16.01 9.77 -2.03
CA THR A 223 16.58 8.68 -1.22
C THR A 223 16.13 8.87 0.22
N HIS A 224 15.05 8.19 0.61
CA HIS A 224 14.52 8.25 1.96
C HIS A 224 13.96 6.88 2.39
N PRO A 225 14.18 6.42 3.63
CA PRO A 225 13.66 5.13 4.09
C PRO A 225 12.14 5.00 3.99
N ASN A 226 11.40 6.11 4.07
CA ASN A 226 9.94 6.12 4.03
C ASN A 226 9.32 6.45 2.67
N VAL A 227 10.10 6.50 1.60
CA VAL A 227 9.62 6.66 0.22
C VAL A 227 10.04 5.45 -0.60
N ILE A 228 9.17 4.97 -1.48
CA ILE A 228 9.52 3.91 -2.42
C ILE A 228 10.61 4.42 -3.36
N ARG A 229 11.72 3.68 -3.44
CA ARG A 229 12.82 4.00 -4.33
C ARG A 229 12.52 3.59 -5.77
N VAL A 230 12.62 4.54 -6.70
CA VAL A 230 12.70 4.27 -8.14
C VAL A 230 14.12 3.84 -8.47
N LEU A 231 14.24 2.69 -9.12
CA LEU A 231 15.51 2.01 -9.44
C LEU A 231 15.95 2.27 -10.87
N ASP A 232 14.99 2.37 -11.81
CA ASP A 232 15.26 2.45 -13.24
C ASP A 232 14.06 3.06 -13.99
N CYS A 233 14.28 3.60 -15.19
CA CYS A 233 13.21 3.98 -16.12
C CYS A 233 13.67 3.76 -17.56
N ASP A 234 12.83 3.14 -18.38
CA ASP A 234 13.26 2.67 -19.71
C ASP A 234 12.09 2.54 -20.69
N GLU A 235 12.43 2.40 -21.97
CA GLU A 235 11.53 1.97 -23.04
C GLU A 235 11.99 0.60 -23.56
N ILE A 236 11.21 -0.44 -23.29
CA ILE A 236 11.58 -1.82 -23.66
C ILE A 236 10.48 -2.43 -24.51
N ASP A 237 10.82 -2.91 -25.71
CA ASP A 237 9.89 -3.51 -26.66
C ASP A 237 8.64 -2.64 -26.96
N GLY A 238 8.81 -1.31 -26.99
CA GLY A 238 7.73 -0.34 -27.19
C GLY A 238 6.87 -0.08 -25.95
N PHE A 239 7.27 -0.56 -24.77
CA PHE A 239 6.62 -0.25 -23.49
C PHE A 239 7.46 0.73 -22.69
N TYR A 240 6.86 1.88 -22.35
CA TYR A 240 7.42 2.81 -21.38
C TYR A 240 7.16 2.33 -19.97
N LEU A 241 8.23 2.24 -19.18
CA LEU A 241 8.16 1.72 -17.82
C LEU A 241 9.11 2.43 -16.88
N PHE A 242 8.80 2.33 -15.60
CA PHE A 242 9.80 2.54 -14.56
C PHE A 242 9.71 1.46 -13.49
N VAL A 243 10.87 1.20 -12.90
CA VAL A 243 11.11 0.11 -11.98
C VAL A 243 11.34 0.69 -10.61
N MET A 244 10.71 0.08 -9.61
CA MET A 244 10.80 0.49 -8.22
C MET A 244 11.05 -0.72 -7.34
N GLU A 245 11.51 -0.47 -6.11
CA GLU A 245 11.63 -1.55 -5.13
C GLU A 245 10.27 -2.23 -4.92
N TYR A 246 10.28 -3.56 -4.87
CA TYR A 246 9.09 -4.30 -4.49
C TYR A 246 8.96 -4.33 -2.98
N ILE A 247 7.80 -3.95 -2.47
CA ILE A 247 7.48 -4.02 -1.04
C ILE A 247 6.66 -5.29 -0.78
N ASP A 248 7.29 -6.25 -0.12
CA ASP A 248 6.62 -7.44 0.41
C ASP A 248 5.92 -7.06 1.73
N GLY A 249 4.62 -6.80 1.64
CA GLY A 249 3.83 -6.20 2.71
C GLY A 249 2.38 -5.96 2.33
N ILE A 250 1.69 -5.15 3.13
CA ILE A 250 0.31 -4.73 2.90
C ILE A 250 0.20 -3.20 2.90
N THR A 251 -0.82 -2.66 2.27
CA THR A 251 -1.18 -1.25 2.37
C THR A 251 -1.85 -0.93 3.71
N VAL A 252 -1.83 0.34 4.11
CA VAL A 252 -2.64 0.82 5.24
C VAL A 252 -4.13 0.60 4.95
N GLY A 253 -4.57 0.68 3.70
CA GLY A 253 -5.96 0.41 3.31
C GLY A 253 -6.37 -1.05 3.56
N GLU A 254 -5.49 -2.01 3.25
CA GLU A 254 -5.71 -3.42 3.58
C GLU A 254 -5.70 -3.63 5.11
N LEU A 255 -4.78 -2.97 5.82
CA LEU A 255 -4.74 -3.07 7.29
C LEU A 255 -6.02 -2.54 7.94
N ILE A 256 -6.57 -1.42 7.48
CA ILE A 256 -7.87 -0.90 7.94
C ILE A 256 -8.98 -1.90 7.59
N SER A 257 -8.97 -2.46 6.39
CA SER A 257 -10.00 -3.43 5.96
C SER A 257 -10.00 -4.71 6.81
N LEU A 258 -8.82 -5.15 7.26
CA LEU A 258 -8.66 -6.33 8.11
C LEU A 258 -9.04 -6.07 9.57
N ASN A 259 -8.63 -4.91 10.12
CA ASN A 259 -8.73 -4.65 11.55
C ASN A 259 -9.88 -3.71 11.94
N GLY A 260 -10.54 -3.08 10.97
CA GLY A 260 -11.49 -1.99 11.15
C GLY A 260 -10.81 -0.67 11.56
N THR A 261 -9.96 -0.70 12.58
CA THR A 261 -9.21 0.46 13.07
C THR A 261 -7.74 0.11 13.36
N ILE A 262 -6.89 1.12 13.45
CA ILE A 262 -5.48 1.00 13.83
C ILE A 262 -5.29 1.71 15.17
N ALA A 263 -4.66 1.02 16.12
CA ALA A 263 -4.35 1.56 17.45
C ALA A 263 -3.61 2.91 17.36
N GLU A 264 -3.99 3.86 18.20
CA GLU A 264 -3.55 5.26 18.17
C GLU A 264 -2.02 5.41 18.01
N GLY A 265 -1.23 4.76 18.86
CA GLY A 265 0.22 4.85 18.80
C GLY A 265 0.82 4.35 17.48
N ARG A 266 0.22 3.31 16.88
CA ARG A 266 0.64 2.79 15.57
C ARG A 266 0.22 3.73 14.45
N ALA A 267 -0.99 4.27 14.49
CA ALA A 267 -1.46 5.24 13.50
C ALA A 267 -0.61 6.52 13.50
N LEU A 268 -0.24 7.04 14.68
CA LEU A 268 0.67 8.17 14.83
C LEU A 268 2.08 7.85 14.30
N SER A 269 2.63 6.67 14.59
CA SER A 269 3.92 6.25 14.07
C SER A 269 3.92 6.15 12.54
N ILE A 270 2.83 5.63 11.94
CA ILE A 270 2.68 5.60 10.49
C ILE A 270 2.62 7.02 9.93
N ALA A 271 1.81 7.89 10.51
CA ALA A 271 1.68 9.28 10.08
C ALA A 271 3.00 10.05 10.18
N GLN A 272 3.79 9.81 11.23
CA GLN A 272 5.12 10.41 11.38
C GLN A 272 6.04 10.01 10.23
N SER A 273 6.17 8.70 9.94
CA SER A 273 7.01 8.22 8.85
C SER A 273 6.55 8.72 7.47
N VAL A 274 5.25 8.88 7.26
CA VAL A 274 4.75 9.51 6.02
C VAL A 274 5.14 10.97 5.95
N ALA A 275 5.03 11.73 7.05
CA ALA A 275 5.43 13.13 7.11
C ALA A 275 6.95 13.31 6.87
N GLU A 276 7.79 12.42 7.40
CA GLU A 276 9.25 12.39 7.13
C GLU A 276 9.53 12.12 5.64
N GLY A 277 8.80 11.18 5.02
CA GLY A 277 8.92 10.93 3.58
C GLY A 277 8.44 12.09 2.70
N LEU A 278 7.39 12.80 3.12
CA LEU A 278 6.87 13.99 2.45
C LEU A 278 7.84 15.17 2.54
N GLU A 279 8.50 15.35 3.68
CA GLU A 279 9.54 16.36 3.86
C GLU A 279 10.69 16.15 2.87
N ALA A 280 11.20 14.92 2.77
CA ALA A 280 12.25 14.57 1.81
C ALA A 280 11.81 14.76 0.34
N ALA A 281 10.54 14.54 0.03
CA ALA A 281 10.01 14.80 -1.32
C ALA A 281 9.94 16.31 -1.63
N LEU A 282 9.53 17.12 -0.64
CA LEU A 282 9.42 18.57 -0.80
C LEU A 282 10.79 19.24 -1.01
N GLU A 283 11.86 18.72 -0.41
CA GLU A 283 13.23 19.23 -0.61
C GLU A 283 13.66 19.26 -2.08
N ILE A 284 13.10 18.38 -2.91
CA ILE A 284 13.34 18.35 -4.36
C ILE A 284 12.16 18.93 -5.18
N GLY A 285 11.25 19.64 -4.52
CA GLY A 285 10.13 20.35 -5.14
C GLY A 285 8.92 19.48 -5.47
N ILE A 286 8.76 18.32 -4.83
CA ILE A 286 7.62 17.42 -5.06
C ILE A 286 6.57 17.60 -3.96
N ILE A 287 5.32 17.82 -4.39
CA ILE A 287 4.10 17.72 -3.56
C ILE A 287 3.37 16.47 -4.03
N HIS A 288 2.93 15.62 -3.11
CA HIS A 288 2.43 14.29 -3.45
C HIS A 288 1.00 14.28 -4.01
N ARG A 289 0.06 15.07 -3.48
CA ARG A 289 -1.33 15.25 -3.98
C ARG A 289 -2.23 14.00 -4.02
N ASP A 290 -1.76 12.87 -3.47
CA ASP A 290 -2.51 11.60 -3.44
C ASP A 290 -2.21 10.76 -2.20
N ILE A 291 -2.08 11.41 -1.05
CA ILE A 291 -1.94 10.68 0.21
C ILE A 291 -3.27 10.04 0.56
N LYS A 292 -3.25 8.71 0.63
CA LYS A 292 -4.38 7.86 1.01
C LYS A 292 -3.89 6.50 1.52
N PRO A 293 -4.70 5.73 2.25
CA PRO A 293 -4.31 4.42 2.78
C PRO A 293 -3.76 3.44 1.75
N ALA A 294 -4.21 3.49 0.49
CA ALA A 294 -3.75 2.60 -0.58
C ALA A 294 -2.32 2.90 -1.06
N ASN A 295 -1.81 4.12 -0.84
CA ASN A 295 -0.48 4.54 -1.28
C ASN A 295 0.57 4.48 -0.14
N ILE A 296 0.18 3.99 1.03
CA ILE A 296 1.09 3.82 2.18
C ILE A 296 1.24 2.33 2.43
N LEU A 297 2.43 1.80 2.19
CA LEU A 297 2.74 0.39 2.35
C LEU A 297 3.46 0.14 3.68
N LEU A 298 3.20 -1.02 4.25
CA LEU A 298 3.82 -1.54 5.46
C LEU A 298 4.53 -2.84 5.10
N THR A 299 5.85 -2.85 5.21
CA THR A 299 6.66 -4.06 5.04
C THR A 299 6.35 -5.09 6.13
N LYS A 300 6.78 -6.34 5.95
CA LYS A 300 6.75 -7.38 6.99
C LYS A 300 7.45 -6.97 8.30
N THR A 301 8.49 -6.13 8.22
CA THR A 301 9.19 -5.58 9.38
C THR A 301 8.54 -4.29 9.93
N ARG A 302 7.34 -3.95 9.45
CA ARG A 302 6.53 -2.79 9.85
C ARG A 302 7.13 -1.42 9.50
N GLN A 303 8.12 -1.37 8.61
CA GLN A 303 8.59 -0.12 8.01
C GLN A 303 7.53 0.44 7.05
N VAL A 304 7.31 1.74 7.13
CA VAL A 304 6.38 2.50 6.28
C VAL A 304 7.08 2.95 5.00
N LYS A 305 6.42 2.78 3.86
CA LYS A 305 6.87 3.18 2.52
C LYS A 305 5.76 3.93 1.79
N LEU A 306 6.03 5.17 1.39
CA LEU A 306 5.12 5.99 0.61
C LEU A 306 5.32 5.71 -0.89
N ALA A 307 4.25 5.34 -1.57
CA ALA A 307 4.21 5.00 -2.98
C ALA A 307 3.48 6.06 -3.82
N ASP A 308 3.67 6.01 -5.14
CA ASP A 308 2.94 6.83 -6.12
C ASP A 308 2.98 8.34 -5.81
N LEU A 309 4.21 8.89 -5.74
CA LEU A 309 4.43 10.34 -5.68
C LEU A 309 3.67 11.00 -6.82
N GLY A 310 2.56 11.68 -6.52
CA GLY A 310 1.50 12.04 -7.47
C GLY A 310 1.82 13.15 -8.45
N LEU A 311 3.01 13.09 -9.05
CA LEU A 311 3.46 13.91 -10.17
C LEU A 311 2.56 13.72 -11.40
N ALA A 312 1.95 12.55 -11.58
CA ALA A 312 0.95 12.30 -12.62
C ALA A 312 -0.33 13.13 -12.47
N LYS A 313 -0.72 13.59 -11.27
CA LYS A 313 -2.04 14.20 -11.07
C LYS A 313 -2.21 15.62 -11.62
N ARG A 314 -1.12 16.32 -11.97
CA ARG A 314 -1.22 17.54 -12.80
C ARG A 314 -1.91 17.30 -14.15
N LEU A 315 -2.14 16.05 -14.56
CA LEU A 315 -2.70 15.68 -15.88
C LEU A 315 -4.22 15.64 -15.96
N ASP A 316 -4.94 15.34 -14.88
CA ASP A 316 -6.41 15.43 -14.93
C ASP A 316 -6.87 16.91 -14.91
N GLU A 317 -5.99 17.80 -14.44
CA GLU A 317 -6.28 19.22 -14.18
C GLU A 317 -6.40 20.07 -15.47
N ASP A 318 -5.75 19.67 -16.58
CA ASP A 318 -5.96 20.29 -17.91
C ASP A 318 -7.19 19.73 -18.64
N ALA A 319 -7.71 18.57 -18.20
CA ALA A 319 -8.87 17.89 -18.80
C ALA A 319 -10.17 18.08 -18.01
N THR A 320 -10.13 18.71 -16.82
CA THR A 320 -11.32 19.02 -16.01
C THR A 320 -12.07 20.24 -16.54
N ASN A 321 -12.60 20.14 -17.75
CA ASN A 321 -14.00 20.55 -17.90
C ASN A 321 -14.81 19.53 -17.09
N VAL A 322 -15.23 19.92 -15.89
CA VAL A 322 -16.29 19.22 -15.15
C VAL A 322 -17.60 19.45 -15.92
N SER A 323 -17.71 18.86 -17.11
CA SER A 323 -18.96 18.79 -17.85
C SER A 323 -19.69 17.53 -17.40
N ASP A 324 -20.91 17.77 -16.94
CA ASP A 324 -21.87 16.76 -16.52
C ASP A 324 -22.15 15.77 -17.65
N THR A 325 -21.39 14.68 -17.80
CA THR A 325 -21.91 13.45 -18.44
C THR A 325 -21.09 12.21 -18.10
N LYS A 326 -21.76 11.26 -17.42
CA LYS A 326 -21.41 9.85 -17.14
C LYS A 326 -20.79 9.57 -15.75
N PRO A 327 -21.47 8.76 -14.91
CA PRO A 327 -20.87 8.18 -13.72
C PRO A 327 -20.00 6.98 -14.11
N HIS A 328 -18.87 6.80 -13.39
CA HIS A 328 -17.90 5.69 -13.47
C HIS A 328 -16.90 5.82 -14.66
N THR A 329 -15.57 5.77 -14.49
CA THR A 329 -14.86 4.59 -13.95
C THR A 329 -13.35 4.83 -13.62
N SER A 330 -12.84 6.05 -13.43
CA SER A 330 -11.38 6.21 -13.15
C SER A 330 -10.95 7.27 -12.12
N LEU A 331 -11.75 8.29 -11.83
CA LEU A 331 -11.49 9.17 -10.69
C LEU A 331 -12.12 8.54 -9.46
N GLY A 332 -11.29 7.95 -8.58
CA GLY A 332 -11.74 7.46 -7.28
C GLY A 332 -12.47 8.57 -6.51
N THR A 333 -13.37 8.17 -5.61
CA THR A 333 -14.07 9.12 -4.74
C THR A 333 -13.05 9.96 -3.97
N PRO A 334 -13.16 11.31 -3.94
CA PRO A 334 -12.13 12.22 -3.42
C PRO A 334 -12.14 12.27 -1.88
N LEU A 335 -12.13 11.11 -1.24
CA LEU A 335 -12.30 10.91 0.21
C LEU A 335 -11.17 11.50 1.07
N TYR A 336 -10.04 11.83 0.42
CA TYR A 336 -8.83 12.34 1.07
C TYR A 336 -8.38 13.68 0.49
N PHE A 337 -9.11 14.24 -0.47
CA PHE A 337 -8.66 15.44 -1.18
C PHE A 337 -8.80 16.65 -0.28
N SER A 338 -7.82 17.54 -0.36
CA SER A 338 -7.91 18.85 0.27
C SER A 338 -8.97 19.72 -0.42
N PRO A 339 -9.56 20.70 0.29
CA PRO A 339 -10.50 21.64 -0.29
C PRO A 339 -9.92 22.36 -1.51
N GLU A 340 -8.68 22.83 -1.42
CA GLU A 340 -8.02 23.57 -2.50
C GLU A 340 -7.73 22.68 -3.72
N GLN A 341 -7.37 21.41 -3.53
CA GLN A 341 -7.15 20.48 -4.66
C GLN A 341 -8.44 20.15 -5.40
N ALA A 342 -9.58 20.17 -4.72
CA ALA A 342 -10.88 19.97 -5.36
C ALA A 342 -11.41 21.22 -6.09
N MET A 343 -10.86 22.40 -5.80
CA MET A 343 -11.27 23.68 -6.40
C MET A 343 -10.36 24.11 -7.53
N ASP A 344 -9.07 24.24 -7.24
CA ASP A 344 -8.06 24.67 -8.18
C ASP A 344 -6.72 24.05 -7.79
N ALA A 345 -6.41 22.95 -8.45
CA ALA A 345 -5.20 22.20 -8.18
C ALA A 345 -3.91 22.90 -8.67
N SER A 346 -4.01 24.01 -9.40
CA SER A 346 -2.85 24.80 -9.85
C SER A 346 -2.24 25.68 -8.73
N THR A 347 -3.00 25.94 -7.65
CA THR A 347 -2.58 26.83 -6.54
C THR A 347 -2.19 26.07 -5.27
N VAL A 348 -2.12 24.73 -5.33
CA VAL A 348 -1.86 23.90 -4.15
C VAL A 348 -0.39 23.92 -3.72
N ASP A 349 -0.17 24.01 -2.41
CA ASP A 349 1.14 23.86 -1.78
C ASP A 349 1.24 22.56 -0.96
N HIS A 350 2.35 22.36 -0.25
CA HIS A 350 2.62 21.15 0.55
C HIS A 350 1.58 20.89 1.65
N ARG A 351 0.80 21.90 2.06
CA ARG A 351 -0.24 21.75 3.09
C ARG A 351 -1.44 20.95 2.59
N THR A 352 -1.55 20.73 1.27
CA THR A 352 -2.48 19.75 0.68
C THR A 352 -2.19 18.33 1.13
N ASP A 353 -0.91 17.96 1.23
CA ASP A 353 -0.52 16.63 1.69
C ASP A 353 -0.75 16.47 3.20
N ILE A 354 -0.57 17.55 3.97
CA ILE A 354 -0.90 17.58 5.40
C ILE A 354 -2.39 17.29 5.61
N TYR A 355 -3.27 17.90 4.82
CA TYR A 355 -4.70 17.62 4.88
C TYR A 355 -5.02 16.16 4.53
N SER A 356 -4.44 15.68 3.44
CA SER A 356 -4.68 14.32 2.93
C SER A 356 -4.15 13.25 3.91
N LEU A 357 -3.03 13.53 4.57
CA LEU A 357 -2.51 12.72 5.67
C LEU A 357 -3.41 12.81 6.91
N GLY A 358 -4.01 13.96 7.20
CA GLY A 358 -5.00 14.13 8.27
C GLY A 358 -6.25 13.28 8.03
N ALA A 359 -6.77 13.28 6.79
CA ALA A 359 -7.88 12.43 6.39
C ALA A 359 -7.53 10.94 6.48
N THR A 360 -6.30 10.58 6.11
CA THR A 360 -5.78 9.23 6.24
C THR A 360 -5.65 8.80 7.71
N LEU A 361 -5.11 9.66 8.57
CA LEU A 361 -4.99 9.41 10.01
C LEU A 361 -6.36 9.30 10.67
N TYR A 362 -7.33 10.13 10.28
CA TYR A 362 -8.72 10.00 10.70
C TYR A 362 -9.28 8.61 10.38
N HIS A 363 -9.06 8.14 9.15
CA HIS A 363 -9.53 6.84 8.70
C HIS A 363 -8.85 5.70 9.44
N MET A 364 -7.53 5.77 9.64
CA MET A 364 -6.81 4.79 10.46
C MET A 364 -7.39 4.67 11.87
N LEU A 365 -7.70 5.81 12.50
CA LEU A 365 -8.15 5.85 13.89
C LEU A 365 -9.62 5.44 14.08
N THR A 366 -10.49 5.77 13.12
CA THR A 366 -11.94 5.63 13.28
C THR A 366 -12.56 4.53 12.42
N GLY A 367 -11.81 4.01 11.45
CA GLY A 367 -12.29 3.01 10.49
C GLY A 367 -13.22 3.56 9.42
N GLN A 368 -13.41 4.88 9.38
CA GLN A 368 -14.23 5.55 8.38
C GLN A 368 -13.59 6.87 7.93
N THR A 369 -13.89 7.34 6.72
CA THR A 369 -13.32 8.61 6.22
C THR A 369 -13.91 9.83 6.93
N PRO A 370 -13.23 11.00 6.95
CA PRO A 370 -13.76 12.17 7.66
C PRO A 370 -15.11 12.64 7.10
N PHE A 371 -15.32 12.46 5.79
CA PHE A 371 -16.58 12.77 5.12
C PHE A 371 -17.04 11.61 4.24
N HIS A 372 -18.35 11.46 4.14
CA HIS A 372 -19.03 10.50 3.27
C HIS A 372 -20.17 11.21 2.55
N GLY A 373 -20.59 10.71 1.39
CA GLY A 373 -21.69 11.29 0.63
C GLY A 373 -22.16 10.34 -0.46
N LYS A 374 -23.35 10.62 -1.01
CA LYS A 374 -23.98 9.78 -2.04
C LYS A 374 -23.28 9.91 -3.39
N ASN A 375 -22.55 11.00 -3.61
CA ASN A 375 -21.81 11.27 -4.83
C ASN A 375 -20.58 12.14 -4.56
N VAL A 376 -19.71 12.23 -5.57
CA VAL A 376 -18.44 12.98 -5.53
C VAL A 376 -18.67 14.46 -5.16
N ARG A 377 -19.67 15.11 -5.76
CA ARG A 377 -19.98 16.53 -5.52
C ARG A 377 -20.34 16.79 -4.06
N GLU A 378 -21.13 15.91 -3.45
CA GLU A 378 -21.48 15.99 -2.03
C GLU A 378 -20.23 15.88 -1.15
N ILE A 379 -19.35 14.92 -1.43
CA ILE A 379 -18.12 14.70 -0.65
C ILE A 379 -17.20 15.91 -0.75
N VAL A 380 -16.97 16.44 -1.95
CA VAL A 380 -16.17 17.66 -2.16
C VAL A 380 -16.75 18.85 -1.40
N LYS A 381 -18.07 19.03 -1.44
CA LYS A 381 -18.75 20.08 -0.67
C LYS A 381 -18.47 19.94 0.83
N LYS A 382 -18.52 18.73 1.39
CA LYS A 382 -18.24 18.48 2.81
C LYS A 382 -16.78 18.74 3.17
N HIS A 383 -15.84 18.32 2.32
CA HIS A 383 -14.43 18.67 2.49
C HIS A 383 -14.25 20.19 2.56
N HIS A 384 -14.98 20.95 1.74
CA HIS A 384 -14.90 22.41 1.72
C HIS A 384 -15.60 23.11 2.90
N MET A 385 -16.81 22.69 3.26
CA MET A 385 -17.70 23.47 4.14
C MET A 385 -17.97 22.85 5.51
N ASP A 386 -18.08 21.52 5.60
CA ASP A 386 -18.61 20.88 6.80
C ASP A 386 -17.49 20.72 7.85
N PRO A 387 -17.76 21.03 9.13
CA PRO A 387 -16.79 20.76 10.18
C PRO A 387 -16.51 19.25 10.27
N VAL A 388 -15.25 18.88 10.50
CA VAL A 388 -14.91 17.48 10.75
C VAL A 388 -15.38 17.09 12.15
N LYS A 389 -16.05 15.94 12.28
CA LYS A 389 -16.39 15.37 13.58
C LYS A 389 -15.11 14.88 14.28
N PRO A 390 -14.73 15.38 15.47
CA PRO A 390 -13.49 14.96 16.15
C PRO A 390 -13.39 13.44 16.33
N PRO A 391 -12.23 12.80 16.05
CA PRO A 391 -12.07 11.34 16.19
C PRO A 391 -12.49 10.78 17.56
N MET A 392 -12.21 11.50 18.65
CA MET A 392 -12.53 11.05 20.01
C MET A 392 -14.05 10.95 20.29
N GLU A 393 -14.89 11.64 19.51
CA GLU A 393 -16.35 11.50 19.62
C GLU A 393 -16.88 10.21 18.98
N LEU A 394 -16.09 9.58 18.12
CA LEU A 394 -16.40 8.29 17.50
C LEU A 394 -15.73 7.14 18.24
N VAL A 395 -14.49 7.36 18.66
CA VAL A 395 -13.68 6.37 19.37
C VAL A 395 -13.13 7.03 20.65
N PRO A 396 -13.84 6.95 21.79
CA PRO A 396 -13.46 7.62 23.04
C PRO A 396 -12.09 7.25 23.61
N ALA A 397 -11.50 6.14 23.16
CA ALA A 397 -10.16 5.73 23.54
C ALA A 397 -9.05 6.60 22.93
N ILE A 398 -9.34 7.36 21.86
CA ILE A 398 -8.37 8.27 21.24
C ILE A 398 -8.10 9.45 22.18
N SER A 399 -6.82 9.78 22.40
CA SER A 399 -6.47 10.90 23.25
C SER A 399 -6.90 12.24 22.65
N LYS A 400 -7.25 13.20 23.53
CA LYS A 400 -7.65 14.55 23.10
C LYS A 400 -6.62 15.21 22.19
N ASN A 401 -5.32 15.06 22.49
CA ASN A 401 -4.26 15.70 21.70
C ASN A 401 -4.22 15.15 20.26
N THR A 402 -4.35 13.84 20.09
CA THR A 402 -4.42 13.23 18.75
C THR A 402 -5.68 13.67 18.01
N SER A 403 -6.82 13.72 18.70
CA SER A 403 -8.06 14.21 18.12
C SER A 403 -7.95 15.67 17.67
N ASP A 404 -7.39 16.55 18.51
CA ASP A 404 -7.17 17.96 18.20
C ASP A 404 -6.21 18.13 17.00
N LEU A 405 -5.12 17.36 16.96
CA LEU A 405 -4.16 17.39 15.85
C LEU A 405 -4.81 16.96 14.53
N VAL A 406 -5.60 15.88 14.53
CA VAL A 406 -6.32 15.44 13.32
C VAL A 406 -7.29 16.52 12.84
N VAL A 407 -8.02 17.17 13.75
CA VAL A 407 -8.90 18.30 13.41
C VAL A 407 -8.11 19.47 12.82
N GLN A 408 -6.94 19.79 13.38
CA GLN A 408 -6.05 20.84 12.88
C GLN A 408 -5.54 20.52 11.46
N MET A 409 -5.08 19.29 11.21
CA MET A 409 -4.62 18.85 9.88
C MET A 409 -5.74 18.96 8.84
N LEU A 410 -7.00 18.73 9.25
CA LEU A 410 -8.20 18.85 8.43
C LEU A 410 -8.79 20.28 8.38
N GLY A 411 -8.01 21.27 8.80
CA GLY A 411 -8.35 22.69 8.69
C GLY A 411 -8.72 23.07 7.25
N LYS A 412 -9.80 23.84 7.11
CA LYS A 412 -10.36 24.17 5.78
C LYS A 412 -9.45 25.12 5.03
N GLN A 413 -8.94 26.14 5.71
CA GLN A 413 -7.93 27.01 5.15
C GLN A 413 -6.55 26.36 5.35
N PRO A 414 -5.65 26.41 4.35
CA PRO A 414 -4.28 25.93 4.52
C PRO A 414 -3.54 26.58 5.71
N GLY A 415 -3.89 27.83 6.06
CA GLY A 415 -3.32 28.54 7.21
C GLY A 415 -3.71 27.97 8.58
N ASP A 416 -4.78 27.18 8.67
CA ASP A 416 -5.24 26.56 9.93
C ASP A 416 -4.42 25.31 10.29
N ARG A 417 -3.70 24.75 9.30
CA ARG A 417 -2.96 23.49 9.40
C ARG A 417 -1.54 23.74 9.95
N PRO A 418 -0.82 22.69 10.39
CA PRO A 418 0.61 22.80 10.63
C PRO A 418 1.33 23.45 9.43
N ALA A 419 2.20 24.42 9.70
CA ALA A 419 2.78 25.28 8.68
C ALA A 419 3.67 24.51 7.68
N ASN A 420 4.34 23.46 8.15
CA ASN A 420 5.28 22.64 7.40
C ASN A 420 5.34 21.21 8.01
N TYR A 421 6.06 20.30 7.34
CA TYR A 421 6.20 18.92 7.79
C TYR A 421 6.98 18.80 9.11
N ALA A 422 8.04 19.59 9.34
CA ALA A 422 8.77 19.61 10.60
C ALA A 422 7.87 19.93 11.81
N ASP A 423 6.98 20.92 11.68
CA ASP A 423 6.03 21.28 12.73
C ASP A 423 4.96 20.20 12.94
N LEU A 424 4.52 19.55 11.85
CA LEU A 424 3.64 18.38 11.93
C LEU A 424 4.31 17.21 12.66
N ILE A 425 5.56 16.88 12.32
CA ILE A 425 6.33 15.79 12.94
C ILE A 425 6.48 16.04 14.44
N LYS A 426 6.85 17.27 14.85
CA LYS A 426 6.92 17.66 16.27
C LYS A 426 5.57 17.48 16.98
N ALA A 427 4.48 17.89 16.34
CA ALA A 427 3.13 17.74 16.91
C ALA A 427 2.74 16.26 17.08
N ILE A 428 3.05 15.41 16.10
CA ILE A 428 2.83 13.96 16.17
C ILE A 428 3.65 13.35 17.31
N GLN A 429 4.94 13.68 17.42
CA GLN A 429 5.82 13.18 18.48
C GLN A 429 5.29 13.57 19.88
N ALA A 430 4.80 14.80 20.04
CA ALA A 430 4.17 15.23 21.29
C ALA A 430 2.92 14.40 21.63
N CYS A 431 2.14 13.97 20.63
CA CYS A 431 1.00 13.07 20.82
C CYS A 431 1.45 11.66 21.23
N VAL A 432 2.48 11.11 20.58
CA VAL A 432 3.03 9.77 20.89
C VAL A 432 3.50 9.66 22.34
N VAL A 433 4.30 10.64 22.80
CA VAL A 433 4.81 10.66 24.19
C VAL A 433 3.66 10.67 25.21
N ARG A 434 2.58 11.41 24.93
CA ARG A 434 1.43 11.49 25.82
C ARG A 434 0.59 10.22 25.79
N CYS A 435 0.37 9.62 24.61
CA CYS A 435 -0.31 8.34 24.46
C CYS A 435 0.39 7.23 25.28
N GLN A 436 1.71 7.15 25.21
CA GLN A 436 2.52 6.19 25.98
C GLN A 436 2.42 6.40 27.50
N ARG A 437 2.40 7.66 27.97
CA ARG A 437 2.26 7.99 29.40
C ARG A 437 0.89 7.59 29.96
N THR A 438 -0.19 7.81 29.19
CA THR A 438 -1.54 7.41 29.60
C THR A 438 -1.67 5.89 29.68
N ALA A 439 -1.10 5.17 28.70
CA ALA A 439 -1.07 3.70 28.71
C ALA A 439 -0.25 3.13 29.88
N ALA A 440 0.85 3.78 30.25
CA ALA A 440 1.66 3.40 31.41
C ALA A 440 0.92 3.65 32.75
N ALA A 441 0.23 4.79 32.88
CA ALA A 441 -0.55 5.13 34.07
C ALA A 441 -1.78 4.21 34.28
N GLN A 442 -2.33 3.66 33.19
CA GLN A 442 -3.41 2.66 33.26
C GLN A 442 -2.90 1.24 33.58
N ARG A 443 -1.60 0.98 33.39
CA ARG A 443 -0.95 -0.32 33.65
C ARG A 443 -0.32 -0.44 35.04
N THR A 444 -0.29 0.63 35.83
CA THR A 444 0.03 0.50 37.26
C THR A 444 -1.00 -0.42 37.90
N PRO A 445 -0.61 -1.58 38.46
CA PRO A 445 -1.54 -2.36 39.24
C PRO A 445 -2.00 -1.46 40.37
N THR A 446 -3.30 -1.34 40.58
CA THR A 446 -3.85 -0.96 41.87
C THR A 446 -3.21 -1.91 42.88
N ALA A 447 -2.13 -1.45 43.51
CA ALA A 447 -1.51 -2.13 44.64
C ALA A 447 -2.68 -2.41 45.59
N GLY A 448 -3.00 -3.69 45.69
CA GLY A 448 -4.19 -4.15 46.38
C GLY A 448 -4.24 -3.45 47.73
N LYS A 449 -5.36 -2.80 48.02
CA LYS A 449 -5.77 -2.63 49.41
C LYS A 449 -5.73 -4.04 50.00
N SER A 450 -4.68 -4.27 50.78
CA SER A 450 -4.39 -5.49 51.51
C SER A 450 -5.69 -6.11 52.03
N MET A 451 -6.02 -7.28 51.49
CA MET A 451 -7.04 -8.19 52.02
C MET A 451 -6.58 -8.82 53.37
N PHE A 452 -5.54 -8.26 54.00
CA PHE A 452 -5.01 -8.65 55.31
C PHE A 452 -5.41 -7.68 56.44
N SER A 453 -6.10 -6.57 56.15
CA SER A 453 -6.53 -5.60 57.19
C SER A 453 -7.88 -5.91 57.85
N TRP A 454 -8.59 -6.98 57.45
CA TRP A 454 -9.93 -7.30 57.97
C TRP A 454 -9.98 -8.48 58.96
N LEU A 455 -8.83 -9.08 59.31
CA LEU A 455 -8.77 -10.27 60.18
C LEU A 455 -8.30 -10.01 61.63
N PHE A 456 -8.06 -8.75 62.04
CA PHE A 456 -7.60 -8.44 63.40
C PHE A 456 -8.32 -7.27 64.09
N LEU A 457 -9.59 -7.03 63.78
CA LEU A 457 -10.46 -6.25 64.67
C LEU A 457 -11.82 -6.93 64.88
N GLY A 458 -11.98 -7.53 66.06
CA GLY A 458 -13.28 -7.58 66.74
C GLY A 458 -13.85 -8.96 67.02
N LYS A 459 -13.50 -9.52 68.19
CA LYS A 459 -14.49 -9.78 69.25
C LYS A 459 -13.80 -10.12 70.58
N SER A 460 -13.85 -9.17 71.51
CA SER A 460 -13.87 -9.48 72.94
C SER A 460 -15.20 -10.15 73.28
N ARG A 461 -15.15 -11.31 73.91
CA ARG A 461 -15.91 -11.65 75.12
C ARG A 461 -15.25 -12.85 75.80
#